data_AF-A0A0B8P4B6-F1
#
_entry.id   AF-A0A0B8P4B6-F1
#
_cell.length_a   1.000
_cell.length_b   1.000
_cell.length_c   1.000
_cell.angle_alpha   90.00
_cell.angle_beta   90.00
_cell.angle_gamma   90.00
#
_symmetry.space_group_name_H-M   'P 1'
#
loop_
_entity.id
_entity.type
_entity.pdbx_description
1 polymer ?
#
loop_
_entity_poly.entity_id
_entity_poly.type
_entity_poly.pdbx_seq_one_letter_code
_entity_poly.pdbx_strand_id
1 'polypeptide(L)'
;MFGAQPTLEEGQEHAFKVYGPGMIINDAYALQPSQRHCDIRCMQESRVLYISLSKVRRLLEVSIELNHLLLASVSKKLNASSLLLFIRKEKNPTLKVSRALNFLATVDENKTVHLNYSELAH
;
A
#
# COMPACT_ATOMS: atom_id res chain seq x y z
N MET A 1 9.92 -4.73 2.67
CA MET A 1 8.47 -4.74 2.37
C MET A 1 7.72 -4.27 3.62
N PHE A 2 6.74 -3.38 3.46
CA PHE A 2 5.89 -2.89 4.56
C PHE A 2 4.44 -3.31 4.36
N GLY A 3 3.69 -3.54 5.43
CA GLY A 3 2.25 -3.78 5.43
C GLY A 3 1.49 -2.62 6.09
N ALA A 4 0.39 -2.15 5.52
CA ALA A 4 -0.58 -1.30 6.22
C ALA A 4 -1.67 -2.16 6.86
N GLN A 5 -1.88 -2.00 8.16
CA GLN A 5 -2.93 -2.67 8.93
C GLN A 5 -3.97 -1.63 9.35
N PRO A 6 -5.27 -1.82 9.10
CA PRO A 6 -6.28 -0.99 9.73
C PRO A 6 -6.25 -1.25 11.24
N THR A 7 -6.45 -0.20 12.01
CA THR A 7 -6.72 -0.28 13.44
C THR A 7 -8.11 -0.89 13.62
N LEU A 8 -8.18 -2.23 13.70
CA LEU A 8 -9.38 -2.95 14.11
C LEU A 8 -9.33 -3.17 15.62
N GLU A 9 -10.50 -3.14 16.28
CA GLU A 9 -10.61 -3.55 17.68
C GLU A 9 -10.25 -5.05 17.82
N GLU A 10 -9.34 -5.32 18.74
CA GLU A 10 -8.84 -6.61 19.25
C GLU A 10 -8.61 -7.78 18.27
N GLY A 11 -7.32 -8.10 18.06
CA GLY A 11 -6.85 -9.47 17.84
C GLY A 11 -6.75 -9.95 16.39
N GLN A 12 -7.17 -9.16 15.40
CA GLN A 12 -7.05 -9.52 13.98
C GLN A 12 -6.03 -8.64 13.25
N GLU A 13 -4.78 -9.10 13.21
CA GLU A 13 -3.69 -8.46 12.47
C GLU A 13 -3.80 -8.75 10.96
N HIS A 14 -4.44 -7.87 10.21
CA HIS A 14 -4.60 -8.03 8.77
C HIS A 14 -3.80 -6.96 8.01
N ALA A 15 -2.85 -7.34 7.18
CA ALA A 15 -2.16 -6.41 6.29
C ALA A 15 -2.98 -6.21 5.00
N PHE A 16 -3.57 -5.03 4.82
CA PHE A 16 -4.43 -4.72 3.67
C PHE A 16 -3.68 -4.15 2.47
N LYS A 17 -2.47 -3.61 2.68
CA LYS A 17 -1.64 -3.02 1.61
C LYS A 17 -0.18 -3.37 1.84
N VAL A 18 0.50 -3.78 0.77
CA VAL A 18 1.92 -4.11 0.78
C VAL A 18 2.69 -3.02 0.03
N TYR A 19 3.81 -2.56 0.59
CA TYR A 19 4.72 -1.59 -0.02
C TYR A 19 6.07 -2.25 -0.30
N GLY A 20 6.45 -2.27 -1.57
CA GLY A 20 7.75 -2.72 -2.07
C GLY A 20 8.80 -1.61 -2.15
N PRO A 21 10.02 -1.94 -2.62
CA PRO A 21 11.07 -0.95 -2.90
C PRO A 21 10.58 0.15 -3.86
N GLY A 22 11.05 1.39 -3.65
CA GLY A 22 10.67 2.55 -4.48
C GLY A 22 9.26 3.08 -4.25
N MET A 23 8.43 2.41 -3.45
CA MET A 23 7.10 2.91 -3.11
C MET A 23 7.16 3.95 -1.99
N ILE A 24 6.49 5.08 -2.22
CA ILE A 24 6.34 6.14 -1.22
C ILE A 24 5.32 5.68 -0.20
N ILE A 25 5.49 6.02 1.07
CA ILE A 25 4.53 5.75 2.14
C ILE A 25 4.02 7.09 2.66
N ASN A 26 2.75 7.17 3.05
CA ASN A 26 2.10 8.42 3.52
C ASN A 26 2.09 9.59 2.51
N ASP A 27 2.12 9.28 1.21
CA ASP A 27 1.97 10.24 0.11
C ASP A 27 0.62 10.99 0.14
N ALA A 28 -0.48 10.28 0.41
CA ALA A 28 -1.80 10.92 0.54
C ALA A 28 -1.82 11.94 1.68
N TYR A 29 -1.17 11.63 2.81
CA TYR A 29 -1.05 12.52 3.96
C TYR A 29 -0.17 13.74 3.66
N ALA A 30 0.82 13.59 2.78
CA ALA A 30 1.65 14.71 2.33
C ALA A 30 0.86 15.73 1.49
N LEU A 31 -0.09 15.26 0.67
CA LEU A 31 -0.98 16.11 -0.13
C LEU A 31 -2.12 16.71 0.69
N GLN A 32 -2.78 15.87 1.51
CA GLN A 32 -3.91 16.28 2.34
C GLN A 32 -3.74 15.69 3.75
N PRO A 33 -3.35 16.52 4.73
CA PRO A 33 -3.23 16.06 6.11
C PRO A 33 -4.59 15.58 6.65
N SER A 34 -4.63 14.33 7.12
CA SER A 34 -5.79 13.71 7.78
C SER A 34 -5.33 12.89 8.99
N GLN A 35 -6.25 12.43 9.84
CA GLN A 35 -5.88 11.48 10.89
C GLN A 35 -5.27 10.21 10.26
N ARG A 36 -4.26 9.62 10.91
CA ARG A 36 -3.68 8.35 10.46
C ARG A 36 -4.73 7.25 10.64
N HIS A 37 -5.06 6.56 9.55
CA HIS A 37 -6.08 5.51 9.53
C HIS A 37 -5.50 4.10 9.60
N CYS A 38 -4.18 3.94 9.62
CA CYS A 38 -3.54 2.63 9.63
C CYS A 38 -2.14 2.69 10.24
N ASP A 39 -1.76 1.59 10.88
CA ASP A 39 -0.39 1.33 11.32
C ASP A 39 0.39 0.68 10.19
N ILE A 40 1.68 1.02 10.11
CA ILE A 40 2.60 0.47 9.11
C ILE A 40 3.61 -0.41 9.82
N ARG A 41 3.63 -1.70 9.47
CA ARG A 41 4.55 -2.68 10.05
C ARG A 41 5.57 -3.13 9.00
N CYS A 42 6.81 -3.32 9.45
CA CYS A 42 7.84 -3.91 8.63
C CYS A 42 7.65 -5.43 8.57
N MET A 43 7.54 -6.01 7.37
CA MET A 43 7.32 -7.46 7.19
C MET A 43 8.61 -8.25 7.01
N GLN A 44 9.69 -7.58 6.58
CA GLN A 44 11.02 -8.15 6.39
C GLN A 44 12.05 -7.05 6.62
N GLU A 45 13.31 -7.39 6.89
CA GLU A 45 14.38 -6.39 7.01
C GLU A 45 14.37 -5.43 5.81
N SER A 46 14.25 -4.13 6.09
CA SER A 46 14.01 -3.11 5.08
C SER A 46 14.71 -1.81 5.44
N ARG A 47 15.16 -1.07 4.43
CA ARG A 47 15.68 0.29 4.58
C ARG A 47 14.66 1.30 4.07
N VAL A 48 14.49 2.39 4.80
CA VAL A 48 13.55 3.47 4.46
C VAL A 48 14.29 4.79 4.41
N LEU A 49 14.03 5.57 3.36
CA LEU A 49 14.43 6.97 3.31
C LEU A 49 13.35 7.81 3.97
N TYR A 50 13.73 8.51 5.05
CA TYR A 50 12.83 9.35 5.80
C TYR A 50 13.01 10.82 5.45
N ILE A 51 11.91 11.51 5.17
CA ILE A 51 11.84 12.97 5.06
C ILE A 51 10.70 13.48 5.92
N SER A 52 10.95 14.54 6.68
CA SER A 52 9.93 15.17 7.52
C SER A 52 8.84 15.81 6.67
N LEU A 53 7.58 15.68 7.08
CA LEU A 53 6.43 16.27 6.39
C LEU A 53 6.60 17.77 6.11
N SER A 54 7.11 18.53 7.09
CA SER A 54 7.33 19.97 6.95
C SER A 54 8.25 20.33 5.77
N LYS A 55 9.29 19.53 5.54
CA LYS A 55 10.18 19.69 4.37
C LYS A 55 9.47 19.32 3.07
N VAL A 56 8.72 18.23 3.05
CA VAL A 56 7.95 17.83 1.86
C VAL A 56 6.96 18.93 1.46
N ARG A 57 6.24 19.52 2.41
CA ARG A 57 5.27 20.60 2.12
C ARG A 57 5.94 21.83 1.52
N ARG A 58 7.08 22.26 2.07
CA ARG A 58 7.87 23.35 1.48
C ARG A 58 8.35 23.01 0.06
N LEU A 59 8.72 21.76 -0.19
CA LEU A 59 9.11 21.31 -1.54
C LEU A 59 7.94 21.28 -2.51
N LEU A 60 6.72 20.94 -2.05
CA LEU A 60 5.51 20.95 -2.88
C LEU A 60 5.11 22.36 -3.33
N GLU A 61 5.49 23.40 -2.59
CA GLU A 61 5.26 24.80 -2.97
C GLU A 61 6.16 25.24 -4.13
N VAL A 62 7.29 24.55 -4.36
CA VAL A 62 8.31 24.98 -5.35
C VAL A 62 8.57 23.98 -6.47
N SER A 63 8.21 22.70 -6.31
CA SER A 63 8.41 21.66 -7.33
C SER A 63 7.08 21.06 -7.78
N ILE A 64 6.78 21.26 -9.05
CA ILE A 64 5.61 20.66 -9.70
C ILE A 64 5.83 19.16 -9.97
N GLU A 65 7.08 18.75 -10.20
CA GLU A 65 7.47 17.36 -10.42
C GLU A 65 7.19 16.52 -9.17
N LEU A 66 7.49 17.05 -7.99
CA LEU A 66 7.17 16.38 -6.73
C LEU A 66 5.65 16.21 -6.56
N ASN A 67 4.85 17.23 -6.91
CA ASN A 67 3.39 17.12 -6.91
C ASN A 67 2.91 16.00 -7.84
N HIS A 68 3.39 15.97 -9.09
CA HIS A 68 3.02 14.94 -10.05
C HIS A 68 3.42 13.53 -9.58
N LEU A 69 4.60 13.39 -8.98
CA LEU A 69 5.09 12.13 -8.44
C LEU A 69 4.22 11.64 -7.27
N LEU A 70 3.84 12.51 -6.34
CA LEU A 70 2.93 12.14 -5.25
C LEU A 70 1.52 11.79 -5.77
N LEU A 71 0.99 12.56 -6.71
CA LEU A 71 -0.32 12.29 -7.33
C LEU A 71 -0.33 10.96 -8.07
N ALA A 72 0.72 10.66 -8.83
CA ALA A 72 0.88 9.37 -9.51
C ALA A 72 0.97 8.21 -8.50
N SER A 73 1.69 8.39 -7.40
CA SER A 73 1.78 7.39 -6.33
C SER A 73 0.41 7.14 -5.67
N VAL A 74 -0.34 8.20 -5.33
CA VAL A 74 -1.69 8.07 -4.75
C VAL A 74 -2.66 7.42 -5.74
N SER A 75 -2.64 7.83 -7.01
CA SER A 75 -3.48 7.25 -8.06
C SER A 75 -3.26 5.74 -8.22
N LYS A 76 -1.99 5.30 -8.26
CA LYS A 76 -1.63 3.87 -8.29
C LYS A 76 -2.23 3.11 -7.09
N LYS A 77 -2.14 3.68 -5.89
CA LYS A 77 -2.67 3.05 -4.66
C LYS A 77 -4.20 3.04 -4.61
N LEU A 78 -4.86 4.06 -5.14
CA LEU A 78 -6.32 4.09 -5.26
C LEU A 78 -6.81 3.02 -6.24
N ASN A 79 -6.15 2.89 -7.40
CA ASN A 79 -6.44 1.82 -8.36
C ASN A 79 -6.24 0.43 -7.74
N ALA A 80 -5.12 0.22 -7.05
CA ALA A 80 -4.86 -1.01 -6.31
C ALA A 80 -5.94 -1.32 -5.25
N SER A 81 -6.36 -0.30 -4.50
CA SER A 81 -7.43 -0.45 -3.49
C SER A 81 -8.77 -0.79 -4.13
N SER A 82 -9.11 -0.18 -5.27
CA SER A 82 -10.32 -0.47 -6.04
C SER A 82 -10.33 -1.91 -6.55
N LEU A 83 -9.20 -2.40 -7.08
CA LEU A 83 -9.06 -3.77 -7.54
C LEU A 83 -9.20 -4.78 -6.39
N LEU A 84 -8.62 -4.49 -5.22
CA LEU A 84 -8.79 -5.32 -4.03
C LEU A 84 -10.26 -5.42 -3.59
N LEU A 85 -11.01 -4.31 -3.64
CA LEU A 85 -12.46 -4.32 -3.36
C LEU A 85 -13.23 -5.16 -4.37
N PHE A 86 -12.85 -5.11 -5.65
CA PHE A 86 -13.44 -5.94 -6.70
C PHE A 86 -13.14 -7.44 -6.47
N ILE A 87 -11.89 -7.79 -6.14
CA ILE A 87 -11.50 -9.16 -5.81
C ILE A 87 -12.27 -9.67 -4.59
N ARG A 88 -12.44 -8.85 -3.55
CA ARG A 88 -13.20 -9.24 -2.35
C ARG A 88 -14.65 -9.61 -2.64
N LYS A 89 -15.28 -8.91 -3.60
CA LYS A 89 -16.66 -9.15 -4.03
C LYS A 89 -16.80 -10.37 -4.96
N GLU A 90 -15.71 -10.96 -5.44
CA GLU A 90 -15.75 -12.17 -6.25
C GLU A 90 -16.28 -13.35 -5.42
N LYS A 91 -17.33 -14.00 -5.94
CA LYS A 91 -18.01 -15.12 -5.29
C LYS A 91 -17.38 -16.46 -5.66
N ASN A 92 -16.75 -16.55 -6.83
CA ASN A 92 -16.07 -17.76 -7.25
C ASN A 92 -14.68 -17.84 -6.57
N PRO A 93 -14.42 -18.84 -5.71
CA PRO A 93 -13.19 -18.92 -4.92
C PRO A 93 -11.94 -19.07 -5.79
N THR A 94 -12.01 -19.86 -6.86
CA THR A 94 -10.89 -20.07 -7.79
C THR A 94 -10.52 -18.77 -8.51
N LEU A 95 -11.52 -18.03 -8.99
CA LEU A 95 -11.30 -16.73 -9.63
C LEU A 95 -10.79 -15.68 -8.63
N LYS A 96 -11.28 -15.72 -7.39
CA LYS A 96 -10.84 -14.81 -6.32
C LYS A 96 -9.35 -14.99 -6.02
N VAL A 97 -8.92 -16.23 -5.81
CA VAL A 97 -7.51 -16.57 -5.57
C VAL A 97 -6.65 -16.22 -6.78
N SER A 98 -7.07 -16.59 -8.00
CA SER A 98 -6.33 -16.28 -9.22
C SER A 98 -6.12 -14.77 -9.42
N ARG A 99 -7.16 -13.95 -9.18
CA ARG A 99 -7.06 -12.49 -9.27
C ARG A 99 -6.20 -11.89 -8.15
N ALA A 100 -6.27 -12.43 -6.94
CA ALA A 100 -5.42 -12.00 -5.84
C ALA A 100 -3.94 -12.22 -6.16
N LEU A 101 -3.58 -13.42 -6.64
CA LEU A 101 -2.20 -13.75 -7.04
C LEU A 101 -1.70 -12.85 -8.18
N ASN A 102 -2.54 -12.63 -9.20
CA ASN A 102 -2.20 -11.73 -10.30
C ASN A 102 -1.97 -10.29 -9.82
N PHE A 103 -2.77 -9.81 -8.88
CA PHE A 103 -2.58 -8.49 -8.28
C PHE A 103 -1.27 -8.42 -7.49
N LEU A 104 -0.98 -9.40 -6.66
CA LEU A 104 0.24 -9.46 -5.85
C LEU A 104 1.51 -9.52 -6.73
N ALA A 105 1.45 -10.23 -7.86
CA ALA A 105 2.53 -10.26 -8.85
C ALA A 105 2.82 -8.89 -9.51
N THR A 106 1.92 -7.91 -9.40
CA THR A 106 2.18 -6.53 -9.89
C THR A 106 2.87 -5.64 -8.86
N VAL A 107 2.98 -6.08 -7.60
CA VAL A 107 3.58 -5.29 -6.50
C VAL A 107 5.10 -5.46 -6.45
N ASP A 108 5.63 -6.56 -6.99
CA ASP A 108 7.05 -6.88 -7.03
C ASP A 108 7.55 -7.07 -8.46
N GLU A 109 8.66 -6.43 -8.82
CA GLU A 109 9.28 -6.54 -10.15
C GLU A 109 9.74 -7.97 -10.46
N ASN A 110 10.12 -8.72 -9.42
CA ASN A 110 10.48 -10.13 -9.54
C ASN A 110 9.25 -11.07 -9.55
N LYS A 111 8.03 -10.51 -9.46
CA LYS A 111 6.76 -11.25 -9.35
C LYS A 111 6.73 -12.27 -8.21
N THR A 112 7.53 -12.04 -7.16
CA THR A 112 7.64 -12.92 -6.01
C THR A 112 6.99 -12.29 -4.80
N VAL A 113 5.92 -12.91 -4.31
CA VAL A 113 5.31 -12.50 -3.03
C VAL A 113 5.26 -13.72 -2.13
N HIS A 114 6.03 -13.66 -1.03
CA HIS A 114 6.00 -14.68 0.00
C HIS A 114 4.76 -14.46 0.86
N LEU A 115 3.75 -15.30 0.66
CA LEU A 115 2.51 -15.28 1.42
C LEU A 115 2.35 -16.63 2.10
N ASN A 116 1.92 -16.60 3.35
CA ASN A 116 1.40 -17.79 4.00
C ASN A 116 -0.06 -18.04 3.54
N TYR A 117 -0.53 -19.29 3.62
CA TYR A 117 -1.89 -19.62 3.17
C TYR A 117 -2.98 -18.91 3.98
N SER A 118 -2.73 -18.59 5.25
CA SER A 118 -3.65 -17.81 6.09
C SER A 118 -3.79 -16.35 5.60
N GLU A 119 -2.74 -15.72 5.10
CA GLU A 119 -2.72 -14.37 4.55
C GLU A 119 -3.48 -14.29 3.23
N LEU A 120 -3.54 -15.39 2.47
CA LEU A 120 -4.30 -15.49 1.22
C LEU A 120 -5.79 -15.82 1.45
N ALA A 121 -6.11 -16.54 2.54
CA ALA A 121 -7.46 -17.01 2.82
C ALA A 121 -8.41 -15.94 3.38
N HIS A 122 -7.88 -14.79 3.84
CA HIS A 122 -8.62 -13.68 4.44
C HIS A 122 -8.83 -12.51 3.47
#